data_AF-A0AAV5IBK5-F1
#
_entry.id   AF-A0AAV5IBK5-F1
#
_cell.length_a   1.000
_cell.length_b   1.000
_cell.length_c   1.000
_cell.angle_alpha   90.00
_cell.angle_beta   90.00
_cell.angle_gamma   90.00
#
_symmetry.space_group_name_H-M   'P 1'
#
loop_
_entity.id
_entity.type
_entity.pdbx_description
1 polymer ?
#
loop_
_entity_poly.entity_id
_entity_poly.type
_entity_poly.pdbx_seq_one_letter_code
_entity_poly.pdbx_strand_id
1 'polypeptide(L)'
;MEHHQPQELELQNTGVDDRVSKTHKDIPKLPRFIDYRWWFRVTLYILFLLAGQSAAILLGRLYYDKGGNSKWMSTFVQSAGFPILLPLIFFFSPSTCSATRTRSPISSLKKTSTLTILYAAFGLLLTGDNLMYSYGLLYLPVSTYSLLCATQLGSNAIFSFFLNSQKFTPLILNSLVLLTTSASLLAVNAGSDDSKSTVPKTKYAIGFLLTVAASATFSLYLSLVQLCFQKVIKAETFSAILDMQIYPSFVATCGCVVGLFGSGEWSSLSKEMNEYRLGKASYLMTLIWIALSWQISSVGMLGLIFEVSSLFSNVISTLALPVVPILAVIFFHDKMNGVKAIALLLAIWGFLSYIYQHYLDDLKSRTKTTTSAEVSADLTEES
;
A
#
# COMPACT_ATOMS: atom_id res chain seq x y z
N MET A 1 14.69 -13.31 -99.47
CA MET A 1 14.61 -13.71 -98.05
C MET A 1 13.45 -12.93 -97.46
N GLU A 2 12.20 -13.24 -97.80
CA GLU A 2 11.40 -14.40 -97.28
C GLU A 2 11.43 -14.43 -95.75
N HIS A 3 10.33 -14.53 -94.99
CA HIS A 3 8.96 -14.92 -95.29
C HIS A 3 8.04 -14.47 -94.13
N HIS A 4 6.77 -14.19 -94.47
CA HIS A 4 5.50 -14.47 -93.78
C HIS A 4 5.26 -14.34 -92.25
N GLN A 5 4.13 -13.67 -91.98
CA GLN A 5 3.19 -13.70 -90.85
C GLN A 5 2.39 -15.05 -90.81
N PRO A 6 1.27 -15.19 -90.07
CA PRO A 6 0.98 -15.44 -88.63
C PRO A 6 0.46 -16.88 -88.35
N GLN A 7 0.17 -17.25 -87.10
CA GLN A 7 -0.86 -18.27 -86.81
C GLN A 7 -1.56 -18.08 -85.45
N GLU A 8 -2.88 -18.28 -85.50
CA GLU A 8 -3.92 -18.02 -84.50
C GLU A 8 -4.22 -19.23 -83.59
N LEU A 9 -5.09 -18.99 -82.58
CA LEU A 9 -6.01 -19.94 -81.89
C LEU A 9 -5.35 -20.96 -80.93
N GLU A 10 -5.75 -21.09 -79.66
CA GLU A 10 -7.11 -21.29 -79.16
C GLU A 10 -7.42 -20.72 -77.76
N LEU A 11 -8.73 -20.57 -77.57
CA LEU A 11 -9.50 -20.07 -76.46
C LEU A 11 -9.79 -21.20 -75.43
N GLN A 12 -9.81 -20.84 -74.14
CA GLN A 12 -10.82 -21.21 -73.14
C GLN A 12 -10.67 -22.46 -72.22
N ASN A 13 -10.97 -22.19 -70.93
CA ASN A 13 -11.34 -23.08 -69.82
C ASN A 13 -10.18 -23.88 -69.19
N THR A 14 -9.88 -23.81 -67.90
CA THR A 14 -10.69 -23.69 -66.67
C THR A 14 -9.73 -23.16 -65.58
N GLY A 15 -10.06 -22.13 -64.80
CA GLY A 15 -10.83 -22.30 -63.57
C GLY A 15 -9.98 -22.91 -62.45
N VAL A 16 -9.76 -22.12 -61.39
CA VAL A 16 -9.25 -22.48 -60.05
C VAL A 16 -7.74 -22.29 -59.83
N ASP A 17 -7.43 -21.66 -58.70
CA ASP A 17 -6.13 -21.45 -58.06
C ASP A 17 -5.18 -20.39 -58.63
N ASP A 18 -5.44 -19.12 -58.27
CA ASP A 18 -4.37 -18.19 -57.86
C ASP A 18 -4.90 -16.99 -57.03
N ARG A 19 -5.86 -17.24 -56.14
CA ARG A 19 -6.21 -16.31 -55.03
C ARG A 19 -5.53 -16.72 -53.72
N VAL A 20 -4.26 -17.09 -53.76
CA VAL A 20 -3.50 -17.40 -52.53
C VAL A 20 -2.14 -16.70 -52.59
N SER A 21 -2.12 -15.38 -52.53
CA SER A 21 -0.94 -14.65 -52.02
C SER A 21 -1.25 -13.19 -51.65
N LYS A 22 -2.25 -12.97 -50.80
CA LYS A 22 -2.38 -11.74 -50.01
C LYS A 22 -2.95 -12.07 -48.64
N THR A 23 -2.14 -12.74 -47.84
CA THR A 23 -2.33 -12.75 -46.38
C THR A 23 -0.98 -12.56 -45.73
N HIS A 24 -0.51 -11.31 -45.71
CA HIS A 24 0.35 -10.87 -44.63
C HIS A 24 -0.49 -10.96 -43.36
N LYS A 25 -0.48 -12.14 -42.71
CA LYS A 25 -0.83 -12.25 -41.30
C LYS A 25 0.20 -11.41 -40.56
N ASP A 26 -0.21 -10.22 -40.13
CA ASP A 26 0.44 -9.54 -39.02
C ASP A 26 0.46 -10.52 -37.85
N ILE A 27 1.62 -11.13 -37.62
CA ILE A 27 1.91 -11.87 -36.40
C ILE A 27 1.91 -10.81 -35.29
N PRO A 28 0.96 -10.82 -34.33
CA PRO A 28 1.03 -9.90 -33.21
C PRO A 28 2.31 -10.24 -32.44
N LYS A 29 3.26 -9.30 -32.41
CA LYS A 29 4.44 -9.38 -31.56
C LYS A 29 3.99 -9.29 -30.10
N LEU A 30 3.73 -10.47 -29.53
CA LEU A 30 3.91 -10.88 -28.13
C LEU A 30 3.53 -9.88 -27.00
N PRO A 31 2.31 -9.98 -26.44
CA PRO A 31 1.91 -9.28 -25.20
C PRO A 31 2.49 -9.91 -23.92
N ARG A 32 3.04 -11.13 -24.00
CA ARG A 32 3.17 -12.03 -22.85
C ARG A 32 4.26 -11.66 -21.84
N PHE A 33 5.35 -11.00 -22.24
CA PHE A 33 6.48 -10.69 -21.36
C PHE A 33 6.27 -9.46 -20.47
N ILE A 34 5.38 -8.54 -20.87
CA ILE A 34 5.08 -7.32 -20.11
C ILE A 34 4.27 -7.68 -18.86
N ASP A 35 3.33 -8.63 -18.99
CA ASP A 35 2.51 -9.11 -17.88
C ASP A 35 3.34 -9.80 -16.78
N TYR A 36 4.29 -10.69 -17.13
CA TYR A 36 5.08 -11.40 -16.11
C TYR A 36 5.96 -10.47 -15.27
N ARG A 37 6.56 -9.43 -15.88
CA ARG A 37 7.36 -8.46 -15.15
C ARG A 37 6.52 -7.60 -14.22
N TRP A 38 5.31 -7.24 -14.64
CA TRP A 38 4.36 -6.51 -13.80
C TRP A 38 3.89 -7.37 -12.63
N TRP A 39 3.43 -8.60 -12.89
CA TRP A 39 3.03 -9.56 -11.86
C TRP A 39 4.16 -9.82 -10.86
N PHE A 40 5.39 -10.00 -11.33
CA PHE A 40 6.56 -10.16 -10.46
C PHE A 40 6.76 -8.95 -9.53
N ARG A 41 6.67 -7.71 -10.05
CA ARG A 41 6.80 -6.49 -9.22
C ARG A 41 5.68 -6.40 -8.18
N VAL A 42 4.43 -6.64 -8.59
CA VAL A 42 3.27 -6.64 -7.70
C VAL A 42 3.42 -7.69 -6.60
N THR A 43 3.80 -8.93 -6.94
CA THR A 43 4.06 -9.98 -5.95
C THR A 43 5.19 -9.60 -5.00
N LEU A 44 6.29 -9.04 -5.51
CA LEU A 44 7.40 -8.58 -4.67
C LEU A 44 6.96 -7.49 -3.70
N TYR A 45 6.17 -6.51 -4.15
CA TYR A 45 5.64 -5.45 -3.28
C TYR A 45 4.66 -5.98 -2.23
N ILE A 46 3.82 -6.97 -2.57
CA ILE A 46 2.97 -7.67 -1.60
C ILE A 46 3.84 -8.32 -0.51
N LEU A 47 4.89 -9.05 -0.90
CA LEU A 47 5.78 -9.72 0.05
C LEU A 47 6.48 -8.72 0.96
N PHE A 48 7.00 -7.61 0.41
CA PHE A 48 7.65 -6.55 1.18
C PHE A 48 6.69 -5.90 2.18
N LEU A 49 5.46 -5.59 1.75
CA LEU A 49 4.42 -5.03 2.61
C LEU A 49 4.06 -5.98 3.77
N LEU A 50 3.70 -7.22 3.46
CA LEU A 50 3.24 -8.18 4.46
C LEU A 50 4.33 -8.58 5.45
N ALA A 51 5.53 -8.90 4.95
CA ALA A 51 6.64 -9.30 5.80
C ALA A 51 7.15 -8.13 6.65
N GLY A 52 7.35 -6.96 6.03
CA GLY A 52 7.83 -5.76 6.70
C GLY A 52 6.87 -5.28 7.79
N GLN A 53 5.58 -5.14 7.47
CA GLN A 53 4.57 -4.71 8.45
C GLN A 53 4.45 -5.70 9.61
N SER A 54 4.42 -7.01 9.33
CA SER A 54 4.28 -8.02 10.37
C SER A 54 5.49 -8.03 11.31
N ALA A 55 6.71 -8.00 10.76
CA ALA A 55 7.93 -7.93 11.54
C ALA A 55 7.99 -6.65 12.39
N ALA A 56 7.69 -5.50 11.79
CA ALA A 56 7.72 -4.21 12.46
C ALA A 56 6.76 -4.14 13.65
N ILE A 57 5.53 -4.65 13.52
CA ILE A 57 4.55 -4.65 14.61
C ILE A 57 4.97 -5.59 15.74
N LEU A 58 5.47 -6.79 15.43
CA LEU A 58 5.96 -7.75 16.44
C LEU A 58 7.15 -7.20 17.23
N LEU A 59 8.10 -6.55 16.54
CA LEU A 59 9.26 -5.92 17.18
C LEU A 59 8.85 -4.69 17.99
N GLY A 60 7.89 -3.90 17.51
CA GLY A 60 7.31 -2.78 18.26
C GLY A 60 6.67 -3.25 19.56
N ARG A 61 6.02 -4.42 19.54
CA ARG A 61 5.52 -5.05 20.76
C ARG A 61 6.63 -5.55 21.66
N LEU A 62 7.64 -6.21 21.11
CA LEU A 62 8.81 -6.63 21.87
C LEU A 62 9.45 -5.45 22.61
N TYR A 63 9.56 -4.29 21.94
CA TYR A 63 10.06 -3.05 22.54
C TYR A 63 9.26 -2.67 23.79
N TYR A 64 7.93 -2.58 23.71
CA TYR A 64 7.10 -2.22 24.87
C TYR A 64 7.10 -3.31 25.95
N ASP A 65 6.98 -4.59 25.59
CA ASP A 65 6.93 -5.72 26.54
C ASP A 65 8.24 -5.90 27.34
N LYS A 66 9.37 -5.42 26.79
CA LYS A 66 10.70 -5.54 27.39
C LYS A 66 11.17 -4.27 28.10
N GLY A 67 10.30 -3.27 28.24
CA GLY A 67 10.54 -2.09 29.07
C GLY A 67 10.72 -0.77 28.31
N GLY A 68 10.54 -0.77 26.99
CA GLY A 68 10.40 0.46 26.22
C GLY A 68 9.15 1.22 26.65
N ASN A 69 9.25 2.55 26.79
CA ASN A 69 8.16 3.39 27.27
C ASN A 69 8.08 4.73 26.52
N SER A 70 9.14 5.14 25.83
CA SER A 70 9.14 6.33 24.99
C SER A 70 8.26 6.12 23.77
N LYS A 71 7.19 6.92 23.70
CA LYS A 71 6.24 6.94 22.58
C LYS A 71 6.90 7.59 21.38
N TRP A 72 7.61 8.69 21.59
CA TRP A 72 8.30 9.41 20.53
C TRP A 72 9.44 8.61 19.92
N MET A 73 10.15 7.78 20.70
CA MET A 73 11.13 6.84 20.14
C MET A 73 10.46 5.79 19.26
N SER A 74 9.36 5.20 19.72
CA SER A 74 8.56 4.25 18.92
C SER A 74 8.00 4.90 17.64
N THR A 75 7.61 6.16 17.68
CA THR A 75 7.15 6.93 16.52
C THR A 75 8.32 7.25 15.57
N PHE A 76 9.46 7.68 16.13
CA PHE A 76 10.66 8.03 15.39
C PHE A 76 11.16 6.86 14.53
N VAL A 77 11.27 5.66 15.10
CA VAL A 77 11.81 4.50 14.38
C VAL A 77 10.97 4.07 13.17
N GLN A 78 9.68 4.42 13.11
CA GLN A 78 8.85 4.10 11.95
C GLN A 78 9.30 4.82 10.68
N SER A 79 9.88 6.02 10.82
CA SER A 79 10.35 6.86 9.70
C SER A 79 11.86 6.97 9.60
N ALA A 80 12.60 6.77 10.70
CA ALA A 80 14.06 6.97 10.77
C ALA A 80 14.89 6.05 9.86
N GLY A 81 14.30 4.96 9.34
CA GLY A 81 15.00 4.04 8.45
C GLY A 81 15.25 4.57 7.03
N PHE A 82 14.64 5.70 6.64
CA PHE A 82 14.71 6.24 5.27
C PHE A 82 16.13 6.37 4.66
N PRO A 83 17.24 6.62 5.41
CA PRO A 83 18.56 6.77 4.81
C PRO A 83 19.04 5.52 4.05
N ILE A 84 18.53 4.33 4.39
CA ILE A 84 18.88 3.10 3.68
C ILE A 84 18.41 3.10 2.22
N LEU A 85 17.43 3.96 1.89
CA LEU A 85 16.87 4.08 0.55
C LEU A 85 17.65 5.09 -0.32
N LEU A 86 18.54 5.90 0.26
CA LEU A 86 19.34 6.88 -0.48
C LEU A 86 20.25 6.25 -1.56
N PRO A 87 20.97 5.13 -1.30
CA PRO A 87 21.76 4.46 -2.34
C PRO A 87 20.91 4.00 -3.54
N LEU A 88 19.65 3.63 -3.30
CA LEU A 88 18.73 3.20 -4.35
C LEU A 88 18.33 4.38 -5.25
N ILE A 89 18.22 5.60 -4.73
CA ILE A 89 18.02 6.79 -5.58
C ILE A 89 19.18 6.90 -6.56
N PHE A 90 20.44 6.84 -6.10
CA PHE A 90 21.59 6.99 -6.99
C PHE A 90 21.70 5.88 -8.04
N PHE A 91 21.28 4.67 -7.70
CA PHE A 91 21.31 3.53 -8.62
C PHE A 91 20.19 3.58 -9.68
N PHE A 92 18.99 4.03 -9.30
CA PHE A 92 17.82 4.08 -10.19
C PHE A 92 17.57 5.46 -10.81
N SER A 93 18.32 6.49 -10.42
CA SER A 93 18.23 7.80 -11.06
C SER A 93 18.75 7.68 -12.49
N PRO A 94 17.94 8.00 -13.51
CA PRO A 94 18.41 7.96 -14.88
C PRO A 94 19.59 8.92 -15.02
N SER A 95 20.74 8.40 -15.45
CA SER A 95 21.88 9.20 -15.88
C SER A 95 21.36 10.32 -16.75
N THR A 96 21.52 11.56 -16.30
CA THR A 96 20.92 12.72 -16.94
C THR A 96 21.64 12.96 -18.26
N CYS A 97 21.22 12.26 -19.31
CA CYS A 97 21.61 12.61 -20.66
C CYS A 97 20.87 13.90 -20.99
N SER A 98 21.63 14.99 -21.08
CA SER A 98 21.19 16.35 -21.36
C SER A 98 20.21 16.41 -22.53
N ALA A 99 18.91 16.37 -22.23
CA ALA A 99 17.88 16.81 -23.16
C ALA A 99 17.45 18.20 -22.72
N THR A 100 17.99 19.20 -23.42
CA THR A 100 17.63 20.61 -23.35
C THR A 100 16.13 20.78 -23.61
N ARG A 101 15.30 20.61 -22.57
CA ARG A 101 13.90 21.01 -22.58
C ARG A 101 13.81 22.37 -21.91
N THR A 102 13.59 23.39 -22.71
CA THR A 102 13.23 24.76 -22.34
C THR A 102 11.93 24.76 -21.51
N ARG A 103 12.02 24.38 -20.24
CA ARG A 103 10.99 24.70 -19.24
C ARG A 103 11.31 26.07 -18.66
N SER A 104 10.36 26.99 -18.75
CA SER A 104 10.48 28.31 -18.14
C SER A 104 10.85 28.18 -16.65
N PRO A 105 11.83 28.93 -16.13
CA PRO A 105 12.30 28.80 -14.74
C PRO A 105 11.18 29.04 -13.71
N ILE A 106 10.16 29.81 -14.06
CA ILE A 106 9.00 30.11 -13.20
C ILE A 106 8.09 28.87 -13.01
N SER A 107 7.93 28.03 -14.03
CA SER A 107 7.08 26.83 -13.93
C SER A 107 7.78 25.67 -13.23
N SER A 108 9.11 25.58 -13.33
CA SER A 108 9.92 24.62 -12.54
C SER A 108 10.01 25.02 -11.06
N LEU A 109 10.14 26.31 -10.76
CA LEU A 109 10.13 26.83 -9.38
C LEU A 109 8.76 26.62 -8.69
N LYS A 110 7.65 26.86 -9.39
CA LYS A 110 6.31 26.60 -8.85
C LYS A 110 6.09 25.10 -8.60
N LYS A 111 6.49 24.23 -9.54
CA LYS A 111 6.36 22.77 -9.39
C LYS A 111 7.19 22.24 -8.22
N THR A 112 8.43 22.72 -8.05
CA THR A 112 9.30 22.31 -6.94
C THR A 112 8.78 22.81 -5.60
N SER A 113 8.34 24.06 -5.51
CA SER A 113 7.73 24.59 -4.27
C SER A 113 6.46 23.83 -3.86
N THR A 114 5.58 23.50 -4.81
CA THR A 114 4.39 22.67 -4.52
C THR A 114 4.78 21.28 -4.02
N LEU A 115 5.79 20.66 -4.62
CA LEU A 115 6.28 19.33 -4.21
C LEU A 115 6.87 19.35 -2.80
N THR A 116 7.65 20.39 -2.45
CA THR A 116 8.21 20.56 -1.11
C THR A 116 7.12 20.72 -0.05
N ILE A 117 6.12 21.58 -0.30
CA ILE A 117 4.98 21.75 0.61
C ILE A 117 4.22 20.43 0.77
N LEU A 118 4.05 19.70 -0.32
CA LEU A 118 3.35 18.42 -0.32
C LEU A 118 4.11 17.37 0.50
N TYR A 119 5.42 17.22 0.30
CA TYR A 119 6.25 16.33 1.11
C TYR A 119 6.29 16.73 2.58
N ALA A 120 6.31 18.03 2.87
CA ALA A 120 6.20 18.52 4.24
C ALA A 120 4.86 18.16 4.88
N ALA A 121 3.76 18.37 4.17
CA ALA A 121 2.42 18.01 4.64
C ALA A 121 2.29 16.49 4.86
N PHE A 122 2.78 15.67 3.92
CA PHE A 122 2.79 14.22 4.09
C PHE A 122 3.67 13.77 5.26
N GLY A 123 4.84 14.36 5.46
CA GLY A 123 5.70 14.04 6.58
C GLY A 123 5.08 14.39 7.93
N LEU A 124 4.43 15.55 8.04
CA LEU A 124 3.71 15.94 9.25
C LEU A 124 2.49 15.04 9.51
N LEU A 125 1.75 14.69 8.46
CA LEU A 125 0.64 13.73 8.54
C LEU A 125 1.14 12.37 9.05
N LEU A 126 2.28 11.89 8.52
CA LEU A 126 2.91 10.64 8.92
C LEU A 126 3.42 10.68 10.37
N THR A 127 4.02 11.79 10.82
CA THR A 127 4.38 11.96 12.25
C THR A 127 3.17 11.83 13.15
N GLY A 128 2.06 12.50 12.80
CA GLY A 128 0.82 12.43 13.55
C GLY A 128 0.27 11.00 13.59
N ASP A 129 0.15 10.35 12.44
CA ASP A 129 -0.36 8.99 12.30
C ASP A 129 0.46 7.97 13.10
N ASN A 130 1.78 7.99 12.92
CA ASN A 130 2.70 7.11 13.65
C ASN A 130 2.60 7.31 15.16
N LEU A 131 2.40 8.55 15.62
CA LEU A 131 2.24 8.85 17.04
C LEU A 131 0.94 8.26 17.57
N MET A 132 -0.17 8.44 16.85
CA MET A 132 -1.45 7.84 17.22
C MET A 132 -1.35 6.31 17.32
N TYR A 133 -0.67 5.66 16.37
CA TYR A 133 -0.42 4.22 16.43
C TYR A 133 0.51 3.81 17.58
N SER A 134 1.56 4.57 17.89
CA SER A 134 2.41 4.31 19.07
C SER A 134 1.61 4.34 20.37
N TYR A 135 0.66 5.28 20.51
CA TYR A 135 -0.28 5.30 21.64
C TYR A 135 -1.22 4.10 21.65
N GLY A 136 -1.73 3.71 20.48
CA GLY A 136 -2.55 2.51 20.31
C GLY A 136 -1.82 1.25 20.78
N LEU A 137 -0.60 1.03 20.29
CA LEU A 137 0.21 -0.15 20.61
C LEU A 137 0.64 -0.18 22.09
N LEU A 138 0.86 0.98 22.71
CA LEU A 138 1.21 1.09 24.13
C LEU A 138 0.04 0.75 25.07
N TYR A 139 -1.19 1.13 24.72
CA TYR A 139 -2.34 1.02 25.63
C TYR A 139 -3.34 -0.09 25.31
N LEU A 140 -3.27 -0.69 24.11
CA LEU A 140 -4.19 -1.73 23.67
C LEU A 140 -3.49 -3.09 23.54
N PRO A 141 -4.18 -4.20 23.87
CA PRO A 141 -3.74 -5.53 23.44
C PRO A 141 -3.67 -5.60 21.91
N VAL A 142 -2.70 -6.35 21.35
CA VAL A 142 -2.52 -6.43 19.88
C VAL A 142 -3.75 -6.91 19.14
N SER A 143 -4.51 -7.85 19.71
CA SER A 143 -5.76 -8.30 19.09
C SER A 143 -6.76 -7.16 18.89
N THR A 144 -6.83 -6.22 19.84
CA THR A 144 -7.72 -5.06 19.76
C THR A 144 -7.15 -4.03 18.79
N TYR A 145 -5.84 -3.75 18.90
CA TYR A 145 -5.12 -2.87 17.99
C TYR A 145 -5.30 -3.30 16.52
N SER A 146 -5.04 -4.56 16.20
CA SER A 146 -5.17 -5.12 14.84
C SER A 146 -6.60 -5.01 14.31
N LEU A 147 -7.61 -5.18 15.16
CA LEU A 147 -9.00 -5.03 14.72
C LEU A 147 -9.36 -3.57 14.45
N LEU A 148 -8.92 -2.64 15.29
CA LEU A 148 -9.14 -1.22 15.06
C LEU A 148 -8.44 -0.75 13.79
N CYS A 149 -7.23 -1.26 13.52
CA CYS A 149 -6.55 -1.04 12.25
C CYS A 149 -7.41 -1.45 11.05
N ALA A 150 -8.24 -2.49 11.17
CA ALA A 150 -9.07 -2.96 10.06
C ALA A 150 -10.10 -1.91 9.61
N THR A 151 -10.51 -0.98 10.49
CA THR A 151 -11.39 0.15 10.14
C THR A 151 -10.83 1.05 9.03
N GLN A 152 -9.52 0.96 8.75
CA GLN A 152 -8.87 1.62 7.62
C GLN A 152 -9.50 1.21 6.27
N LEU A 153 -9.99 -0.02 6.10
CA LEU A 153 -10.63 -0.43 4.84
C LEU A 153 -11.86 0.42 4.55
N GLY A 154 -12.65 0.68 5.58
CA GLY A 154 -13.85 1.50 5.50
C GLY A 154 -13.57 2.95 5.16
N SER A 155 -12.63 3.54 5.90
CA SER A 155 -12.23 4.93 5.67
C SER A 155 -11.58 5.11 4.31
N ASN A 156 -10.74 4.15 3.86
CA ASN A 156 -10.07 4.23 2.57
C ASN A 156 -11.04 4.09 1.40
N ALA A 157 -12.07 3.26 1.53
CA ALA A 157 -13.16 3.25 0.57
C ALA A 157 -13.71 4.66 0.40
N ILE A 158 -14.20 5.28 1.48
CA ILE A 158 -14.81 6.62 1.48
C ILE A 158 -13.87 7.65 0.83
N PHE A 159 -12.63 7.74 1.29
CA PHE A 159 -11.67 8.71 0.76
C PHE A 159 -11.29 8.44 -0.70
N SER A 160 -11.14 7.18 -1.11
CA SER A 160 -10.79 6.85 -2.50
C SER A 160 -11.93 7.18 -3.48
N PHE A 161 -13.18 7.11 -3.06
CA PHE A 161 -14.30 7.58 -3.88
C PHE A 161 -14.34 9.10 -4.01
N PHE A 162 -14.21 9.82 -2.90
CA PHE A 162 -14.27 11.28 -2.92
C PHE A 162 -13.05 11.91 -3.59
N LEU A 163 -11.84 11.41 -3.33
CA LEU A 163 -10.59 12.02 -3.79
C LEU A 163 -10.09 11.46 -5.12
N ASN A 164 -10.26 10.15 -5.35
CA ASN A 164 -9.73 9.46 -6.54
C ASN A 164 -10.82 9.08 -7.55
N SER A 165 -12.09 9.45 -7.29
CA SER A 165 -13.25 9.15 -8.16
C SER A 165 -13.39 7.66 -8.52
N GLN A 166 -12.95 6.78 -7.63
CA GLN A 166 -13.11 5.33 -7.75
C GLN A 166 -14.61 4.99 -7.70
N LYS A 167 -15.14 4.25 -8.67
CA LYS A 167 -16.56 3.85 -8.67
C LYS A 167 -16.79 2.76 -7.64
N PHE A 168 -17.78 2.95 -6.76
CA PHE A 168 -18.13 1.97 -5.75
C PHE A 168 -19.17 0.95 -6.24
N THR A 169 -18.96 -0.29 -5.82
CA THR A 169 -19.94 -1.38 -5.90
C THR A 169 -20.67 -1.53 -4.53
N PRO A 170 -21.98 -1.83 -4.47
CA PRO A 170 -22.76 -1.95 -3.21
C PRO A 170 -22.16 -2.89 -2.14
N LEU A 171 -21.25 -3.77 -2.53
CA LEU A 171 -20.59 -4.73 -1.65
C LEU A 171 -19.41 -4.15 -0.85
N ILE A 172 -18.77 -3.07 -1.31
CA ILE A 172 -17.77 -2.33 -0.51
C ILE A 172 -18.45 -1.71 0.72
N LEU A 173 -19.68 -1.23 0.54
CA LEU A 173 -20.52 -0.76 1.65
C LEU A 173 -20.91 -1.90 2.60
N ASN A 174 -21.21 -3.10 2.10
CA ASN A 174 -21.53 -4.25 2.95
C ASN A 174 -20.34 -4.71 3.81
N SER A 175 -19.14 -4.82 3.21
CA SER A 175 -17.91 -5.12 3.97
C SER A 175 -17.59 -4.03 5.00
N LEU A 176 -17.83 -2.76 4.66
CA LEU A 176 -17.66 -1.63 5.58
C LEU A 176 -18.61 -1.69 6.77
N VAL A 177 -19.89 -2.03 6.54
CA VAL A 177 -20.88 -2.23 7.61
C VAL A 177 -20.46 -3.40 8.51
N LEU A 178 -20.02 -4.53 7.95
CA LEU A 178 -19.56 -5.69 8.72
C LEU A 178 -18.32 -5.36 9.57
N LEU A 179 -17.32 -4.66 9.00
CA LEU A 179 -16.12 -4.24 9.74
C LEU A 179 -16.43 -3.24 10.86
N THR A 180 -17.32 -2.29 10.61
CA THR A 180 -17.77 -1.31 11.62
C THR A 180 -18.55 -1.99 12.73
N THR A 181 -19.36 -2.99 12.39
CA THR A 181 -20.10 -3.82 13.35
C THR A 181 -19.16 -4.67 14.18
N SER A 182 -18.12 -5.29 13.58
CA SER A 182 -17.09 -6.03 14.33
C SER A 182 -16.31 -5.11 15.29
N ALA A 183 -15.92 -3.92 14.84
CA ALA A 183 -15.24 -2.94 15.71
C ALA A 183 -16.13 -2.48 16.87
N SER A 184 -17.41 -2.23 16.61
CA SER A 184 -18.41 -1.83 17.62
C SER A 184 -18.67 -2.94 18.64
N LEU A 185 -18.78 -4.19 18.18
CA LEU A 185 -18.99 -5.35 19.05
C LEU A 185 -17.81 -5.56 20.02
N LEU A 186 -16.58 -5.27 19.60
CA LEU A 186 -15.42 -5.30 20.49
C LEU A 186 -15.35 -4.10 21.42
N ALA A 187 -15.72 -2.90 20.98
CA ALA A 187 -15.79 -1.73 21.84
C ALA A 187 -16.76 -1.96 23.03
N VAL A 188 -17.86 -2.66 22.76
CA VAL A 188 -18.86 -3.02 23.78
C VAL A 188 -18.37 -4.15 24.70
N ASN A 189 -17.61 -5.13 24.17
CA ASN A 189 -17.00 -6.21 24.99
C ASN A 189 -15.69 -5.82 25.70
N ALA A 190 -15.12 -4.65 25.42
CA ALA A 190 -13.96 -4.15 26.17
C ALA A 190 -14.27 -3.88 27.65
N GLY A 191 -15.56 -3.79 28.02
CA GLY A 191 -16.03 -3.62 29.39
C GLY A 191 -16.33 -4.91 30.16
N SER A 192 -16.29 -6.08 29.52
CA SER A 192 -16.72 -7.37 30.12
C SER A 192 -15.57 -8.32 30.48
N ASP A 193 -14.34 -8.07 30.02
CA ASP A 193 -13.16 -8.80 30.46
C ASP A 193 -12.72 -8.30 31.85
N ASP A 194 -13.27 -8.93 32.88
CA ASP A 194 -12.93 -8.76 34.30
C ASP A 194 -11.54 -9.37 34.63
N SER A 195 -10.55 -9.14 33.77
CA SER A 195 -9.20 -9.66 33.92
C SER A 195 -8.18 -8.52 34.05
N LYS A 196 -7.91 -8.13 35.31
CA LYS A 196 -6.67 -7.49 35.81
C LYS A 196 -5.85 -6.70 34.76
N SER A 197 -6.45 -5.73 34.07
CA SER A 197 -5.66 -4.81 33.26
C SER A 197 -5.06 -3.75 34.17
N THR A 198 -3.74 -3.71 34.29
CA THR A 198 -2.97 -2.74 35.08
C THR A 198 -3.10 -1.30 34.53
N VAL A 199 -3.85 -1.12 33.44
CA VAL A 199 -3.98 0.14 32.70
C VAL A 199 -5.32 0.81 33.06
N PRO A 200 -5.31 2.07 33.52
CA PRO A 200 -6.53 2.82 33.81
C PRO A 200 -7.49 2.85 32.61
N LYS A 201 -8.80 2.68 32.85
CA LYS A 201 -9.85 2.69 31.81
C LYS A 201 -9.77 3.88 30.86
N THR A 202 -9.36 5.06 31.36
CA THR A 202 -9.14 6.28 30.57
C THR A 202 -8.02 6.13 29.54
N LYS A 203 -6.90 5.47 29.90
CA LYS A 203 -5.78 5.25 28.96
C LYS A 203 -6.16 4.26 27.85
N TYR A 204 -6.95 3.24 28.20
CA TYR A 204 -7.51 2.30 27.23
C TYR A 204 -8.42 3.03 26.22
N ALA A 205 -9.33 3.88 26.69
CA ALA A 205 -10.22 4.66 25.81
C ALA A 205 -9.45 5.62 24.89
N ILE A 206 -8.39 6.27 25.40
CA ILE A 206 -7.49 7.11 24.60
C ILE A 206 -6.80 6.28 23.51
N GLY A 207 -6.25 5.11 23.87
CA GLY A 207 -5.64 4.19 22.90
C GLY A 207 -6.63 3.76 21.80
N PHE A 208 -7.87 3.45 22.19
CA PHE A 208 -8.94 3.09 21.26
C PHE A 208 -9.23 4.21 20.26
N LEU A 209 -9.55 5.41 20.76
CA LEU A 209 -9.89 6.56 19.92
C LEU A 209 -8.74 6.97 19.00
N LEU A 210 -7.51 6.99 19.52
CA LEU A 210 -6.33 7.29 18.72
C LEU A 210 -6.09 6.24 17.63
N THR A 211 -6.33 4.95 17.89
CA THR A 211 -6.13 3.91 16.88
C THR A 211 -7.16 4.02 15.75
N VAL A 212 -8.43 4.32 16.07
CA VAL A 212 -9.47 4.57 15.04
C VAL A 212 -9.13 5.81 14.21
N ALA A 213 -8.69 6.88 14.87
CA ALA A 213 -8.26 8.11 14.20
C ALA A 213 -7.03 7.86 13.31
N ALA A 214 -6.06 7.05 13.76
CA ALA A 214 -4.91 6.63 12.97
C ALA A 214 -5.34 5.85 11.74
N SER A 215 -6.25 4.88 11.88
CA SER A 215 -6.76 4.10 10.73
C SER A 215 -7.43 4.97 9.67
N ALA A 216 -8.20 5.98 10.10
CA ALA A 216 -8.80 6.96 9.18
C ALA A 216 -7.73 7.85 8.53
N THR A 217 -6.74 8.31 9.30
CA THR A 217 -5.64 9.17 8.84
C THR A 217 -4.75 8.44 7.84
N PHE A 218 -4.36 7.20 8.14
CA PHE A 218 -3.63 6.31 7.24
C PHE A 218 -4.38 6.07 5.92
N SER A 219 -5.70 5.86 5.99
CA SER A 219 -6.54 5.71 4.80
C SER A 219 -6.58 6.97 3.92
N LEU A 220 -6.68 8.13 4.56
CA LEU A 220 -6.58 9.42 3.90
C LEU A 220 -5.19 9.59 3.25
N TYR A 221 -4.12 9.23 3.97
CA TYR A 221 -2.75 9.24 3.46
C TYR A 221 -2.62 8.41 2.17
N LEU A 222 -3.09 7.15 2.18
CA LEU A 222 -3.05 6.29 0.99
C LEU A 222 -3.79 6.91 -0.21
N SER A 223 -4.96 7.49 0.04
CA SER A 223 -5.76 8.14 -1.01
C SER A 223 -5.07 9.38 -1.57
N LEU A 224 -4.46 10.21 -0.72
CA LEU A 224 -3.71 11.40 -1.10
C LEU A 224 -2.42 11.05 -1.86
N VAL A 225 -1.71 9.98 -1.47
CA VAL A 225 -0.53 9.50 -2.19
C VAL A 225 -0.91 9.08 -3.62
N GLN A 226 -2.01 8.34 -3.79
CA GLN A 226 -2.50 7.98 -5.12
C GLN A 226 -2.82 9.23 -5.95
N LEU A 227 -3.53 10.21 -5.36
CA LEU A 227 -3.84 11.48 -6.03
C LEU A 227 -2.57 12.21 -6.45
N CYS A 228 -1.55 12.25 -5.57
CA CYS A 228 -0.26 12.86 -5.84
C CYS A 228 0.44 12.20 -7.04
N PHE A 229 0.48 10.87 -7.10
CA PHE A 229 1.05 10.16 -8.26
C PHE A 229 0.33 10.52 -9.56
N GLN A 230 -1.01 10.51 -9.54
CA GLN A 230 -1.83 10.77 -10.72
C GLN A 230 -1.81 12.24 -11.19
N LYS A 231 -1.78 13.21 -10.27
CA LYS A 231 -2.00 14.63 -10.58
C LYS A 231 -0.73 15.47 -10.54
N VAL A 232 0.23 15.17 -9.66
CA VAL A 232 1.40 16.03 -9.39
C VAL A 232 2.67 15.44 -10.00
N ILE A 233 2.99 14.20 -9.64
CA ILE A 233 4.23 13.55 -10.02
C ILE A 233 4.19 13.19 -11.52
N LYS A 234 3.12 12.50 -11.97
CA LYS A 234 2.91 12.08 -13.38
C LYS A 234 4.11 11.36 -14.02
N ALA A 235 5.02 10.83 -13.20
CA ALA A 235 6.24 10.18 -13.62
C ALA A 235 6.15 8.70 -13.29
N GLU A 236 6.21 7.86 -14.31
CA GLU A 236 6.09 6.41 -14.17
C GLU A 236 7.46 5.75 -13.85
N THR A 237 8.12 6.20 -12.78
CA THR A 237 9.48 5.73 -12.44
C THR A 237 9.59 5.26 -11.00
N PHE A 238 10.42 4.24 -10.76
CA PHE A 238 10.74 3.77 -9.41
C PHE A 238 11.34 4.88 -8.53
N SER A 239 12.10 5.82 -9.11
CA SER A 239 12.62 6.99 -8.40
C SER A 239 11.52 7.86 -7.79
N ALA A 240 10.35 7.97 -8.43
CA ALA A 240 9.22 8.70 -7.86
C ALA A 240 8.66 8.04 -6.59
N ILE A 241 8.68 6.70 -6.52
CA ILE A 241 8.29 5.93 -5.33
C ILE A 241 9.29 6.21 -4.20
N LEU A 242 10.59 6.20 -4.52
CA LEU A 242 11.66 6.50 -3.56
C LEU A 242 11.58 7.94 -3.05
N ASP A 243 11.35 8.92 -3.92
CA ASP A 243 11.16 10.32 -3.54
C ASP A 243 9.96 10.48 -2.60
N MET A 244 8.83 9.86 -2.95
CA MET A 244 7.61 9.87 -2.15
C MET A 244 7.77 9.14 -0.80
N GLN A 245 8.77 8.27 -0.65
CA GLN A 245 9.13 7.66 0.62
C GLN A 245 10.10 8.52 1.43
N ILE A 246 11.20 8.97 0.81
CA ILE A 246 12.35 9.58 1.49
C ILE A 246 12.03 10.97 2.01
N TYR A 247 11.43 11.85 1.18
CA TYR A 247 11.21 13.24 1.60
C TYR A 247 10.17 13.36 2.72
N PRO A 248 8.99 12.71 2.65
CA PRO A 248 8.06 12.69 3.78
C PRO A 248 8.66 12.02 5.02
N SER A 249 9.42 10.93 4.87
CA SER A 249 10.06 10.27 6.01
C SER A 249 11.12 11.13 6.68
N PHE A 250 11.87 11.92 5.92
CA PHE A 250 12.82 12.90 6.48
C PHE A 250 12.09 13.94 7.34
N VAL A 251 11.04 14.55 6.79
CA VAL A 251 10.22 15.52 7.54
C VAL A 251 9.59 14.87 8.77
N ALA A 252 9.09 13.64 8.62
CA ALA A 252 8.48 12.91 9.73
C ALA A 252 9.49 12.63 10.84
N THR A 253 10.72 12.26 10.48
CA THR A 253 11.83 12.03 11.40
C THR A 253 12.17 13.31 12.16
N CYS A 254 12.27 14.45 11.47
CA CYS A 254 12.47 15.75 12.11
C CYS A 254 11.32 16.10 13.07
N GLY A 255 10.08 15.88 12.67
CA GLY A 255 8.90 16.08 13.52
C GLY A 255 8.95 15.22 14.79
N CYS A 256 9.37 13.95 14.66
CA CYS A 256 9.54 13.05 15.79
C CYS A 256 10.66 13.52 16.74
N VAL A 257 11.77 14.02 16.20
CA VAL A 257 12.86 14.58 17.00
C VAL A 257 12.38 15.80 17.79
N VAL A 258 11.66 16.72 17.14
CA VAL A 258 11.06 17.89 17.82
C VAL A 258 10.09 17.44 18.92
N GLY A 259 9.25 16.43 18.66
CA GLY A 259 8.34 15.86 19.65
C GLY A 259 9.06 15.17 20.81
N LEU A 260 10.15 14.45 20.55
CA LEU A 260 10.98 13.79 21.55
C LEU A 260 11.63 14.80 22.50
N PHE A 261 12.16 15.90 21.97
CA PHE A 261 12.73 16.98 22.79
C PHE A 261 11.64 17.78 23.51
N GLY A 262 10.54 18.13 22.82
CA GLY A 262 9.44 18.89 23.38
C GLY A 262 8.67 18.17 24.49
N SER A 263 8.62 16.83 24.45
CA SER A 263 8.01 16.01 25.50
C SER A 263 8.93 15.71 26.69
N GLY A 264 10.23 16.01 26.57
CA GLY A 264 11.23 15.65 27.59
C GLY A 264 11.57 14.16 27.64
N GLU A 265 11.01 13.31 26.76
CA GLU A 265 11.29 11.87 26.74
C GLU A 265 12.78 11.57 26.47
N TRP A 266 13.48 12.46 25.76
CA TRP A 266 14.93 12.39 25.51
C TRP A 266 15.75 12.09 26.78
N SER A 267 15.48 12.75 27.90
CA SER A 267 16.28 12.56 29.13
C SER A 267 16.07 11.19 29.77
N SER A 268 14.95 10.52 29.47
CA SER A 268 14.62 9.20 29.99
C SER A 268 15.14 8.04 29.13
N LEU A 269 15.54 8.30 27.88
CA LEU A 269 15.98 7.25 26.95
C LEU A 269 17.23 6.49 27.41
N SER A 270 18.20 7.19 28.00
CA SER A 270 19.40 6.53 28.53
C SER A 270 19.04 5.55 29.64
N LYS A 271 18.12 5.95 30.54
CA LYS A 271 17.60 5.09 31.60
C LYS A 271 16.83 3.91 31.02
N GLU A 272 15.93 4.17 30.07
CA GLU A 272 15.14 3.13 29.39
C GLU A 272 16.04 2.08 28.73
N MET A 273 17.05 2.50 27.98
CA MET A 273 18.00 1.59 27.33
C MET A 273 18.81 0.77 28.35
N ASN A 274 19.17 1.36 29.49
CA ASN A 274 19.90 0.66 30.56
C ASN A 274 19.02 -0.35 31.31
N GLU A 275 17.73 -0.06 31.48
CA GLU A 275 16.76 -0.89 32.19
C GLU A 275 16.03 -1.89 31.28
N TYR A 276 16.29 -1.84 29.97
CA TYR A 276 15.68 -2.75 29.01
C TYR A 276 16.01 -4.21 29.35
N ARG A 277 14.98 -5.05 29.46
CA ARG A 277 15.09 -6.41 30.02
C ARG A 277 16.03 -7.34 29.24
N LEU A 278 16.21 -7.09 27.95
CA LEU A 278 17.10 -7.87 27.08
C LEU A 278 18.51 -7.25 26.94
N GLY A 279 18.76 -6.12 27.62
CA GLY A 279 20.02 -5.39 27.56
C GLY A 279 20.10 -4.36 26.42
N LYS A 280 21.13 -3.50 26.49
CA LYS A 280 21.30 -2.33 25.62
C LYS A 280 21.46 -2.69 24.14
N ALA A 281 22.20 -3.75 23.84
CA ALA A 281 22.41 -4.20 22.47
C ALA A 281 21.10 -4.66 21.83
N SER A 282 20.30 -5.45 22.56
CA SER A 282 18.99 -5.90 22.09
C SER A 282 18.00 -4.74 21.94
N TYR A 283 18.07 -3.71 22.78
CA TYR A 283 17.29 -2.48 22.61
C TYR A 283 17.58 -1.84 21.25
N LEU A 284 18.85 -1.55 20.97
CA LEU A 284 19.27 -0.93 19.70
C LEU A 284 18.95 -1.81 18.50
N MET A 285 19.22 -3.11 18.57
CA MET A 285 18.90 -4.05 17.49
C MET A 285 17.39 -4.10 17.23
N THR A 286 16.56 -4.07 18.28
CA THR A 286 15.09 -4.01 18.13
C THR A 286 14.68 -2.77 17.36
N LEU A 287 15.17 -1.59 17.76
CA LEU A 287 14.85 -0.32 17.09
C LEU A 287 15.33 -0.28 15.64
N ILE A 288 16.54 -0.77 15.35
CA ILE A 288 17.07 -0.85 13.98
C ILE A 288 16.20 -1.76 13.12
N TRP A 289 15.84 -2.95 13.63
CA TRP A 289 15.06 -3.91 12.86
C TRP A 289 13.61 -3.45 12.65
N ILE A 290 13.04 -2.68 13.59
CA ILE A 290 11.77 -1.96 13.40
C ILE A 290 11.90 -0.98 12.23
N ALA A 291 12.92 -0.13 12.26
CA ALA A 291 13.12 0.89 11.23
C ALA A 291 13.29 0.28 9.83
N LEU A 292 14.11 -0.76 9.70
CA LEU A 292 14.31 -1.48 8.44
C LEU A 292 13.02 -2.13 7.94
N SER A 293 12.29 -2.79 8.83
CA SER A 293 11.03 -3.48 8.50
C SER A 293 9.96 -2.49 8.03
N TRP A 294 9.88 -1.30 8.65
CA TRP A 294 8.99 -0.23 8.19
C TRP A 294 9.38 0.33 6.84
N GLN A 295 10.67 0.48 6.53
CA GLN A 295 11.08 0.94 5.19
C GLN A 295 10.74 -0.08 4.10
N ILE A 296 11.00 -1.36 4.33
CA ILE A 296 10.64 -2.43 3.40
C ILE A 296 9.13 -2.42 3.17
N SER A 297 8.34 -2.34 4.24
CA SER A 297 6.89 -2.26 4.18
C SER A 297 6.41 -1.03 3.38
N SER A 298 7.00 0.13 3.64
CA SER A 298 6.61 1.39 3.00
C SER A 298 6.90 1.39 1.50
N VAL A 299 8.04 0.85 1.08
CA VAL A 299 8.35 0.67 -0.36
C VAL A 299 7.36 -0.28 -1.02
N GLY A 300 7.02 -1.39 -0.36
CA GLY A 300 5.98 -2.31 -0.85
C GLY A 300 4.62 -1.64 -0.99
N MET A 301 4.20 -0.88 0.02
CA MET A 301 2.95 -0.12 0.01
C MET A 301 2.91 0.90 -1.12
N LEU A 302 3.88 1.82 -1.19
CA LEU A 302 3.92 2.85 -2.23
C LEU A 302 4.03 2.23 -3.63
N GLY A 303 4.76 1.12 -3.77
CA GLY A 303 4.84 0.35 -5.01
C GLY A 303 3.48 -0.20 -5.46
N LEU A 304 2.67 -0.72 -4.54
CA LEU A 304 1.30 -1.18 -4.85
C LEU A 304 0.34 -0.03 -5.17
N ILE A 305 0.45 1.11 -4.48
CA ILE A 305 -0.35 2.30 -4.80
C ILE A 305 -0.06 2.76 -6.23
N PHE A 306 1.22 2.76 -6.58
CA PHE A 306 1.70 3.22 -7.87
C PHE A 306 1.36 2.26 -9.02
N GLU A 307 1.54 0.94 -8.86
CA GLU A 307 1.27 -0.05 -9.91
C GLU A 307 -0.21 -0.44 -10.02
N VAL A 308 -0.99 -0.33 -8.93
CA VAL A 308 -2.37 -0.82 -8.86
C VAL A 308 -3.35 0.24 -8.35
N SER A 309 -3.37 0.51 -7.03
CA SER A 309 -4.20 1.54 -6.39
C SER A 309 -4.00 1.60 -4.87
N SER A 310 -4.43 2.69 -4.24
CA SER A 310 -4.54 2.84 -2.78
C SER A 310 -5.48 1.82 -2.16
N LEU A 311 -6.60 1.51 -2.83
CA LEU A 311 -7.55 0.51 -2.37
C LEU A 311 -6.92 -0.87 -2.32
N PHE A 312 -6.28 -1.29 -3.42
CA PHE A 312 -5.59 -2.57 -3.48
C PHE A 312 -4.46 -2.65 -2.44
N SER A 313 -3.62 -1.62 -2.35
CA SER A 313 -2.54 -1.57 -1.35
C SER A 313 -3.06 -1.68 0.08
N ASN A 314 -4.18 -1.00 0.42
CA ASN A 314 -4.75 -1.08 1.76
C ASN A 314 -5.34 -2.46 2.07
N VAL A 315 -5.96 -3.09 1.06
CA VAL A 315 -6.49 -4.45 1.17
C VAL A 315 -5.38 -5.45 1.45
N ILE A 316 -4.26 -5.35 0.72
CA ILE A 316 -3.07 -6.17 0.99
C ILE A 316 -2.49 -5.83 2.36
N SER A 317 -2.34 -4.57 2.75
CA SER A 317 -1.83 -4.21 4.10
C SER A 317 -2.71 -4.80 5.22
N THR A 318 -4.02 -4.87 4.99
CA THR A 318 -4.99 -5.43 5.94
C THR A 318 -4.84 -6.95 6.10
N LEU A 319 -4.26 -7.67 5.14
CA LEU A 319 -3.92 -9.09 5.31
C LEU A 319 -2.89 -9.36 6.41
N ALA A 320 -2.05 -8.38 6.75
CA ALA A 320 -1.11 -8.53 7.86
C ALA A 320 -1.83 -8.49 9.22
N LEU A 321 -3.03 -7.88 9.30
CA LEU A 321 -3.77 -7.73 10.55
C LEU A 321 -4.21 -9.04 11.20
N PRO A 322 -4.61 -10.10 10.46
CA PRO A 322 -4.83 -11.40 11.08
C PRO A 322 -3.55 -12.20 11.34
N VAL A 323 -2.51 -11.99 10.53
CA VAL A 323 -1.22 -12.69 10.67
C VAL A 323 -0.52 -12.27 11.96
N VAL A 324 -0.51 -10.97 12.27
CA VAL A 324 0.20 -10.43 13.43
C VAL A 324 -0.28 -10.99 14.77
N PRO A 325 -1.60 -11.05 15.09
CA PRO A 325 -2.09 -11.71 16.30
C PRO A 325 -1.75 -13.20 16.36
N ILE A 326 -1.83 -13.93 15.24
CA ILE A 326 -1.45 -15.35 15.20
C ILE A 326 0.04 -15.51 15.57
N LEU A 327 0.91 -14.71 14.96
CA LEU A 327 2.33 -14.69 15.29
C LEU A 327 2.57 -14.23 16.73
N ALA A 328 1.78 -13.29 17.24
CA ALA A 328 1.88 -12.83 18.62
C ALA A 328 1.50 -13.93 19.63
N VAL A 329 0.47 -14.74 19.34
CA VAL A 329 0.12 -15.92 20.15
C VAL A 329 1.25 -16.96 20.14
N ILE A 330 1.86 -17.20 18.97
CA ILE A 330 2.96 -18.16 18.82
C ILE A 330 4.22 -17.71 19.58
N PHE A 331 4.67 -16.47 19.35
CA PHE A 331 5.96 -15.99 19.85
C PHE A 331 5.90 -15.35 21.26
N PHE A 332 4.77 -14.76 21.63
CA PHE A 332 4.60 -14.04 22.90
C PHE A 332 3.60 -14.74 23.84
N HIS A 333 2.98 -15.85 23.41
CA HIS A 333 1.96 -16.58 24.18
C HIS A 333 0.81 -15.69 24.65
N ASP A 334 0.43 -14.73 23.79
CA ASP A 334 -0.65 -13.79 24.07
C ASP A 334 -2.00 -14.49 24.16
N LYS A 335 -2.88 -14.07 25.07
CA LYS A 335 -4.18 -14.73 25.29
C LYS A 335 -5.20 -14.35 24.21
N MET A 336 -5.58 -15.33 23.38
CA MET A 336 -6.64 -15.20 22.37
C MET A 336 -7.97 -15.78 22.88
N ASN A 337 -8.87 -14.90 23.35
CA ASN A 337 -10.22 -15.28 23.77
C ASN A 337 -11.11 -15.59 22.55
N GLY A 338 -12.18 -16.38 22.72
CA GLY A 338 -13.07 -16.84 21.64
C GLY A 338 -13.67 -15.69 20.82
N VAL A 339 -14.00 -14.57 21.45
CA VAL A 339 -14.50 -13.36 20.75
C VAL A 339 -13.44 -12.75 19.82
N LYS A 340 -12.16 -12.76 20.23
CA LYS A 340 -11.05 -12.28 19.39
C LYS A 340 -10.84 -13.20 18.18
N ALA A 341 -11.00 -14.51 18.38
CA ALA A 341 -10.92 -15.49 17.29
C ALA A 341 -12.10 -15.35 16.30
N ILE A 342 -13.32 -15.11 16.79
CA ILE A 342 -14.50 -14.88 15.93
C ILE A 342 -14.35 -13.58 15.15
N ALA A 343 -13.86 -12.51 15.77
CA ALA A 343 -13.61 -11.24 15.08
C ALA A 343 -12.50 -11.37 14.01
N LEU A 344 -11.47 -12.15 14.29
CA LEU A 344 -10.42 -12.50 13.33
C LEU A 344 -11.00 -13.26 12.13
N LEU A 345 -11.85 -14.26 12.37
CA LEU A 345 -12.51 -15.04 11.32
C LEU A 345 -13.47 -14.18 10.48
N LEU A 346 -14.22 -13.27 11.10
CA LEU A 346 -15.08 -12.32 10.39
C LEU A 346 -14.27 -11.33 9.54
N ALA A 347 -13.12 -10.87 10.02
CA ALA A 347 -12.21 -10.03 9.24
C ALA A 347 -11.65 -10.79 8.02
N ILE A 348 -11.23 -12.05 8.20
CA ILE A 348 -10.78 -12.93 7.10
C ILE A 348 -11.91 -13.16 6.10
N TRP A 349 -13.14 -13.38 6.57
CA TRP A 349 -14.31 -13.59 5.72
C TRP A 349 -14.69 -12.34 4.91
N GLY A 350 -14.76 -11.17 5.56
CA GLY A 350 -15.02 -9.90 4.90
C GLY A 350 -13.94 -9.56 3.86
N PHE A 351 -12.69 -9.94 4.15
CA PHE A 351 -11.57 -9.83 3.22
C PHE A 351 -11.68 -10.76 2.01
N LEU A 352 -11.94 -12.06 2.22
CA LEU A 352 -12.10 -13.03 1.13
C LEU A 352 -13.27 -12.64 0.21
N SER A 353 -14.35 -12.11 0.79
CA SER A 353 -15.50 -11.58 0.06
C SER A 353 -15.11 -10.39 -0.82
N TYR A 354 -14.24 -9.50 -0.33
CA TYR A 354 -13.74 -8.36 -1.11
C TYR A 354 -12.90 -8.80 -2.30
N ILE A 355 -11.92 -9.71 -2.11
CA ILE A 355 -11.04 -10.18 -3.19
C ILE A 355 -11.82 -10.94 -4.26
N TYR A 356 -12.69 -11.86 -3.84
CA TYR A 356 -13.47 -12.68 -4.76
C TYR A 356 -14.35 -11.82 -5.68
N GLN A 357 -14.93 -10.75 -5.13
CA GLN A 357 -15.76 -9.85 -5.91
C GLN A 357 -14.94 -8.95 -6.84
N HIS A 358 -13.75 -8.49 -6.41
CA HIS A 358 -12.88 -7.72 -7.29
C HIS A 358 -12.43 -8.54 -8.51
N TYR A 359 -12.18 -9.83 -8.31
CA TYR A 359 -11.94 -10.79 -9.39
C TYR A 359 -13.16 -10.92 -10.33
N LEU A 360 -14.38 -11.00 -9.78
CA LEU A 360 -15.61 -11.04 -10.58
C LEU A 360 -15.86 -9.75 -11.38
N ASP A 361 -15.56 -8.59 -10.80
CA ASP A 361 -15.70 -7.29 -11.46
C ASP A 361 -14.67 -7.13 -12.60
N ASP A 362 -13.43 -7.60 -12.42
CA ASP A 362 -12.42 -7.62 -13.49
C ASP A 362 -12.85 -8.54 -14.64
N LEU A 363 -13.37 -9.73 -14.33
CA LEU A 363 -13.99 -10.65 -15.30
C LEU A 363 -15.12 -9.98 -16.08
N LYS A 364 -16.05 -9.30 -15.38
CA LYS A 364 -17.19 -8.61 -16.02
C LYS A 364 -16.74 -7.46 -16.92
N SER A 365 -15.68 -6.74 -16.55
CA SER A 365 -15.12 -5.66 -17.35
C SER A 365 -14.45 -6.17 -18.63
N ARG A 366 -13.74 -7.31 -18.54
CA ARG A 366 -13.14 -8.01 -19.68
C ARG A 366 -14.21 -8.51 -20.64
N THR A 367 -15.27 -9.15 -20.13
CA THR A 367 -16.38 -9.63 -20.96
C THR A 367 -17.09 -8.48 -21.70
N LYS A 368 -17.37 -7.35 -21.03
CA LYS A 368 -17.98 -6.18 -21.69
C LYS A 368 -17.11 -5.59 -22.80
N THR A 369 -15.78 -5.61 -22.60
CA THR A 369 -14.83 -5.10 -23.61
C THR A 369 -14.81 -6.01 -24.84
N THR A 370 -14.85 -7.34 -24.64
CA THR A 370 -14.97 -8.32 -25.73
C THR A 370 -16.28 -8.18 -26.49
N THR A 371 -17.42 -8.05 -25.78
CA THR A 371 -18.74 -7.90 -26.43
C THR A 371 -18.85 -6.57 -27.20
N SER A 372 -18.30 -5.46 -26.69
CA SER A 372 -18.25 -4.20 -27.44
C SER A 372 -17.32 -4.26 -28.66
N ALA A 373 -16.22 -5.02 -28.59
CA ALA A 373 -15.32 -5.22 -29.73
C ALA A 373 -15.95 -6.10 -30.82
N GLU A 374 -16.68 -7.15 -30.45
CA GLU A 374 -17.43 -8.01 -31.38
C GLU A 374 -18.57 -7.23 -32.07
N VAL A 375 -19.36 -6.45 -31.32
CA VAL A 375 -20.44 -5.62 -31.89
C VAL A 375 -19.91 -4.52 -32.81
N SER A 376 -18.71 -3.99 -32.54
CA SER A 376 -18.08 -2.98 -33.41
C SER A 376 -17.48 -3.59 -34.68
N ALA A 377 -17.05 -4.86 -34.64
CA ALA A 377 -16.54 -5.58 -35.80
C ALA A 377 -17.67 -5.98 -36.77
N ASP A 378 -18.81 -6.41 -36.24
CA ASP A 378 -20.00 -6.80 -37.00
C ASP A 378 -20.58 -5.62 -37.80
N LEU A 379 -20.57 -4.41 -37.21
CA LEU A 379 -21.03 -3.18 -37.86
C LEU A 379 -20.09 -2.66 -38.96
N THR A 380 -18.83 -3.11 -39.00
CA THR A 380 -17.87 -2.77 -40.06
C THR A 380 -17.81 -3.77 -41.20
N GLU A 381 -18.36 -4.98 -41.03
CA GLU A 381 -18.50 -5.97 -42.11
C GLU A 381 -19.82 -5.81 -42.90
N GLU A 382 -20.82 -5.11 -42.35
CA GLU A 382 -22.09 -4.79 -43.03
C GLU A 382 -22.10 -3.46 -43.82
N SER A 383 -20.99 -2.70 -43.85
CA SER A 383 -20.85 -1.45 -44.63
C SER A 383 -19.89 -1.61 -45.81
#